data_AF-E9IKL7-F1
#
_entry.id   AF-E9IKL7-F1
#
_cell.length_a   1.000
_cell.length_b   1.000
_cell.length_c   1.000
_cell.angle_alpha   90.00
_cell.angle_beta   90.00
_cell.angle_gamma   90.00
#
_symmetry.space_group_name_H-M   'P 1'
#
loop_
_entity.id
_entity.type
_entity.pdbx_description
1 polymer ?
#
loop_
_entity_poly.entity_id
_entity_poly.type
_entity_poly.pdbx_seq_one_letter_code
_entity_poly.pdbx_strand_id
1 'polypeptide(L)'
;MPKAAHVSATCEDLLMALLKHNPADRITYDDFFAHDFLDLEHAPTKENYDKAVMLVHKAVEMDTEKNVKEAFHLYCEALRYFIPILTNENDLRRKEVLRHRVSDYIKRAETLKMAFIDENSEKRLIPENKGNTSSLQRIPSLEKSSTFTHNELLMIIIYLSVGILGKSTTSMVDALEIGEAAEQYLAEGNYALALEKFQSCLSVLVPLLGKEPIGRRRDLLHKQVMR
;
A
#
# COMPACT_ATOMS: atom_id res chain seq x y z
N MET A 1 -15.45 -23.65 3.28
CA MET A 1 -15.01 -22.98 2.04
C MET A 1 -14.54 -24.03 1.03
N PRO A 2 -14.79 -23.87 -0.29
CA PRO A 2 -14.19 -24.71 -1.31
C PRO A 2 -12.66 -24.60 -1.25
N LYS A 3 -11.93 -25.73 -1.36
CA LYS A 3 -10.47 -25.78 -1.19
C LYS A 3 -9.66 -24.98 -2.24
N ALA A 4 -10.31 -24.46 -3.27
CA ALA A 4 -9.71 -23.72 -4.39
C ALA A 4 -10.04 -22.21 -4.38
N ALA A 5 -10.77 -21.72 -3.37
CA ALA A 5 -11.10 -20.30 -3.27
C ALA A 5 -9.95 -19.54 -2.60
N HIS A 6 -9.26 -18.68 -3.36
CA HIS A 6 -8.28 -17.75 -2.83
C HIS A 6 -9.01 -16.51 -2.31
N VAL A 7 -9.19 -16.43 -1.00
CA VAL A 7 -9.90 -15.34 -0.31
C VAL A 7 -8.93 -14.70 0.68
N SER A 8 -8.97 -13.37 0.84
CA SER A 8 -8.14 -12.70 1.84
C SER A 8 -8.58 -13.11 3.25
N ALA A 9 -7.66 -13.13 4.20
CA ALA A 9 -7.97 -13.48 5.60
C ALA A 9 -9.11 -12.63 6.18
N THR A 10 -9.13 -11.32 5.86
CA THR A 10 -10.18 -10.39 6.28
C THR A 10 -11.54 -10.69 5.64
N CYS A 11 -11.57 -11.14 4.39
CA CYS A 11 -12.80 -11.54 3.72
C CYS A 11 -13.29 -12.90 4.23
N GLU A 12 -12.38 -13.83 4.49
CA GLU A 12 -12.70 -15.12 5.11
C GLU A 12 -13.29 -14.93 6.50
N ASP A 13 -12.72 -14.05 7.32
CA ASP A 13 -13.25 -13.73 8.65
C ASP A 13 -14.70 -13.21 8.59
N LEU A 14 -14.95 -12.22 7.73
CA LEU A 14 -16.29 -11.69 7.50
C LEU A 14 -17.27 -12.79 7.04
N LEU A 15 -16.84 -13.62 6.07
CA LEU A 15 -17.66 -14.71 5.54
C LEU A 15 -17.95 -15.77 6.62
N MET A 16 -16.97 -16.08 7.47
CA MET A 16 -17.15 -17.02 8.58
C MET A 16 -18.06 -16.47 9.68
N ALA A 17 -18.09 -15.15 9.86
CA ALA A 17 -18.99 -14.46 10.78
C ALA A 17 -20.43 -14.37 10.22
N LEU A 18 -20.59 -14.20 8.90
CA LEU A 18 -21.90 -14.14 8.21
C LEU A 18 -22.54 -15.53 8.02
N LEU A 19 -21.76 -16.54 7.66
CA LEU A 19 -22.25 -17.86 7.23
C LEU A 19 -22.35 -18.88 8.37
N LYS A 20 -22.60 -18.43 9.61
CA LYS A 20 -22.85 -19.33 10.74
C LYS A 20 -24.18 -20.07 10.57
N HIS A 21 -24.15 -21.38 10.82
CA HIS A 21 -25.33 -22.24 10.71
C HIS A 21 -26.41 -21.84 11.72
N ASN A 22 -26.02 -21.55 12.96
CA ASN A 22 -26.91 -21.01 13.97
C ASN A 22 -27.10 -19.49 13.75
N PRO A 23 -28.34 -18.99 13.57
CA PRO A 23 -28.60 -17.56 13.40
C PRO A 23 -28.18 -16.70 14.60
N ALA A 24 -28.19 -17.25 15.82
CA ALA A 24 -27.84 -16.50 17.03
C ALA A 24 -26.33 -16.20 17.15
N ASP A 25 -25.49 -16.99 16.48
CA ASP A 25 -24.03 -16.84 16.50
C ASP A 25 -23.52 -15.98 15.32
N ARG A 26 -24.42 -15.47 14.48
CA ARG A 26 -24.06 -14.62 13.34
C ARG A 26 -23.63 -13.23 13.81
N ILE A 27 -22.77 -12.61 13.01
CA ILE A 27 -22.37 -11.22 13.19
C ILE A 27 -23.60 -10.31 13.33
N THR A 28 -23.53 -9.36 14.25
CA THR A 28 -24.59 -8.37 14.43
C THR A 28 -24.56 -7.36 13.29
N TYR A 29 -25.64 -6.58 13.16
CA TYR A 29 -25.69 -5.50 12.18
C TYR A 29 -24.56 -4.49 12.43
N ASP A 30 -24.37 -4.05 13.67
CA ASP A 30 -23.35 -3.05 14.01
C ASP A 30 -21.93 -3.57 13.75
N ASP A 31 -21.65 -4.82 14.14
CA ASP A 31 -20.33 -5.44 13.91
C ASP A 31 -20.05 -5.67 12.42
N PHE A 32 -21.09 -5.92 11.61
CA PHE A 32 -20.94 -6.07 10.16
C PHE A 32 -20.45 -4.77 9.52
N PHE A 33 -21.09 -3.62 9.83
CA PHE A 33 -20.68 -2.33 9.28
C PHE A 33 -19.35 -1.82 9.85
N ALA A 34 -18.98 -2.27 11.05
CA ALA A 34 -17.69 -1.98 11.67
C ALA A 34 -16.56 -2.91 11.21
N HIS A 35 -16.84 -3.92 10.38
CA HIS A 35 -15.86 -4.91 9.98
C HIS A 35 -14.81 -4.32 9.02
N ASP A 36 -13.53 -4.51 9.32
CA ASP A 36 -12.38 -3.96 8.58
C ASP A 36 -12.41 -4.24 7.07
N PHE A 37 -13.01 -5.35 6.67
CA PHE A 37 -13.19 -5.71 5.25
C PHE A 37 -14.03 -4.71 4.44
N LEU A 38 -15.03 -4.05 5.04
CA LEU A 38 -15.92 -3.14 4.30
C LEU A 38 -15.34 -1.74 4.13
N ASP A 39 -14.42 -1.33 5.00
CA ASP A 39 -13.77 -0.01 5.07
C ASP A 39 -14.63 1.14 4.50
N LEU A 40 -15.75 1.40 5.18
CA LEU A 40 -16.68 2.44 4.76
C LEU A 40 -16.13 3.85 5.02
N GLU A 41 -15.19 3.97 5.95
CA GLU A 41 -14.55 5.23 6.30
C GLU A 41 -13.79 5.82 5.10
N HIS A 42 -13.12 4.97 4.31
CA HIS A 42 -12.31 5.39 3.16
C HIS A 42 -13.04 5.21 1.82
N ALA A 43 -14.36 5.04 1.84
CA ALA A 43 -15.17 4.85 0.63
C ALA A 43 -14.94 5.98 -0.40
N PRO A 44 -15.02 5.70 -1.72
CA PRO A 44 -14.73 6.67 -2.76
C PRO A 44 -15.88 7.68 -2.95
N THR A 45 -16.01 8.61 -2.01
CA THR A 45 -17.00 9.69 -2.03
C THR A 45 -16.32 11.05 -2.27
N LYS A 46 -17.11 12.06 -2.67
CA LYS A 46 -16.59 13.42 -2.85
C LYS A 46 -16.09 14.01 -1.52
N GLU A 47 -16.80 13.77 -0.42
CA GLU A 47 -16.40 14.22 0.91
C GLU A 47 -15.05 13.65 1.32
N ASN A 48 -14.83 12.36 1.05
CA ASN A 48 -13.54 11.71 1.31
C ASN A 48 -12.43 12.20 0.39
N TYR A 49 -12.74 12.60 -0.85
CA TYR A 49 -11.78 13.28 -1.71
C TYR A 49 -11.34 14.62 -1.13
N ASP A 50 -12.29 15.44 -0.69
CA ASP A 50 -12.01 16.76 -0.11
C ASP A 50 -11.21 16.60 1.21
N LYS A 51 -11.54 15.60 2.02
CA LYS A 51 -10.78 15.22 3.22
C LYS A 51 -9.35 14.80 2.88
N ALA A 52 -9.15 13.97 1.86
CA ALA A 52 -7.83 13.54 1.42
C ALA A 52 -6.97 14.74 0.97
N VAL A 53 -7.57 15.70 0.25
CA VAL A 53 -6.92 16.94 -0.15
C VAL A 53 -6.51 17.77 1.07
N MET A 54 -7.40 17.94 2.04
CA MET A 54 -7.07 18.65 3.29
C MET A 54 -5.91 17.99 4.05
N LEU A 55 -5.91 16.66 4.14
CA LEU A 55 -4.84 15.91 4.80
C LEU A 55 -3.49 16.11 4.11
N VAL A 56 -3.45 16.11 2.76
CA VAL A 56 -2.21 16.42 2.02
C VAL A 56 -1.74 17.85 2.27
N HIS A 57 -2.64 18.83 2.27
CA HIS A 57 -2.26 20.20 2.58
C HIS A 57 -1.59 20.30 3.95
N LYS A 58 -2.20 19.68 4.97
CA LYS A 58 -1.61 19.60 6.31
C LYS A 58 -0.27 18.84 6.30
N ALA A 59 -0.17 17.74 5.54
CA ALA A 59 1.07 16.98 5.43
C ALA A 59 2.22 17.84 4.87
N VAL A 60 1.95 18.64 3.83
CA VAL A 60 2.91 19.57 3.24
C VAL A 60 3.32 20.65 4.24
N GLU A 61 2.38 21.21 5.00
CA GLU A 61 2.70 22.18 6.07
C GLU A 61 3.67 21.58 7.10
N MET A 62 3.33 20.41 7.66
CA MET A 62 4.20 19.73 8.63
C MET A 62 5.57 19.36 8.06
N ASP A 63 5.62 19.02 6.77
CA ASP A 63 6.85 18.72 6.04
C ASP A 63 7.73 19.97 5.90
N THR A 64 7.14 21.13 5.59
CA THR A 64 7.88 22.41 5.55
C THR A 64 8.37 22.85 6.93
N GLU A 65 7.63 22.53 7.99
CA GLU A 65 8.01 22.75 9.39
C GLU A 65 9.08 21.76 9.89
N LYS A 66 9.54 20.84 9.04
CA LYS A 66 10.48 19.76 9.36
C LYS A 66 9.98 18.81 10.45
N ASN A 67 8.68 18.73 10.66
CA ASN A 67 8.08 17.70 11.50
C ASN A 67 7.88 16.42 10.69
N VAL A 68 8.99 15.72 10.44
CA VAL A 68 9.07 14.56 9.54
C VAL A 68 8.09 13.45 9.93
N LYS A 69 7.91 13.18 11.23
CA LYS A 69 7.04 12.10 11.71
C LYS A 69 5.58 12.39 11.44
N GLU A 70 5.11 13.58 11.82
CA GLU A 70 3.71 13.96 11.63
C GLU A 70 3.39 14.11 10.14
N ALA A 71 4.31 14.69 9.36
CA ALA A 71 4.17 14.78 7.90
C ALA A 71 4.02 13.40 7.26
N PHE A 72 4.87 12.44 7.64
CA PHE A 72 4.77 11.05 7.18
C PHE A 72 3.40 10.46 7.50
N HIS A 73 2.94 10.54 8.75
CA HIS A 73 1.63 10.00 9.14
C HIS A 73 0.48 10.63 8.36
N LEU A 74 0.49 11.95 8.15
CA LEU A 74 -0.54 12.65 7.39
C LEU A 74 -0.55 12.28 5.89
N TYR A 75 0.62 12.10 5.28
CA TYR A 75 0.68 11.57 3.91
C TYR A 75 0.09 10.16 3.81
N CYS A 76 0.40 9.30 4.77
CA CYS A 76 -0.13 7.93 4.79
C CYS A 76 -1.65 7.92 4.96
N GLU A 77 -2.17 8.74 5.88
CA GLU A 77 -3.61 8.88 6.10
C GLU A 77 -4.32 9.41 4.85
N ALA A 78 -3.78 10.43 4.18
CA ALA A 78 -4.33 10.92 2.93
C ALA A 78 -4.38 9.84 1.83
N LEU A 79 -3.33 9.02 1.74
CA LEU A 79 -3.23 7.94 0.75
C LEU A 79 -4.33 6.88 0.97
N ARG A 80 -4.71 6.58 2.23
CA ARG A 80 -5.82 5.65 2.52
C ARG A 80 -7.12 6.08 1.84
N TYR A 81 -7.41 7.39 1.78
CA TYR A 81 -8.58 7.91 1.07
C TYR A 81 -8.38 7.96 -0.44
N PHE A 82 -7.19 8.35 -0.92
CA PHE A 82 -6.94 8.47 -2.36
C PHE A 82 -6.95 7.14 -3.12
N ILE A 83 -6.58 6.03 -2.48
CA ILE A 83 -6.47 4.73 -3.15
C ILE A 83 -7.82 4.15 -3.60
N PRO A 84 -8.85 4.07 -2.73
CA PRO A 84 -10.20 3.69 -3.16
C PRO A 84 -10.74 4.63 -4.23
N ILE A 85 -10.51 5.94 -4.10
CA ILE A 85 -10.95 6.94 -5.08
C ILE A 85 -10.28 6.70 -6.45
N LEU A 86 -8.96 6.48 -6.49
CA LEU A 86 -8.23 6.18 -7.71
C LEU A 86 -8.70 4.88 -8.36
N THR A 87 -8.95 3.86 -7.55
CA THR A 87 -9.38 2.53 -8.03
C THR A 87 -10.75 2.63 -8.68
N ASN A 88 -11.68 3.35 -8.04
CA ASN A 88 -13.06 3.55 -8.50
C ASN A 88 -13.22 4.64 -9.58
N GLU A 89 -12.18 5.42 -9.88
CA GLU A 89 -12.24 6.47 -10.90
C GLU A 89 -12.45 5.88 -12.31
N ASN A 90 -13.47 6.41 -12.99
CA ASN A 90 -13.91 5.93 -14.31
C ASN A 90 -13.32 6.75 -15.45
N ASP A 91 -13.12 8.06 -15.26
CA ASP A 91 -12.52 8.91 -16.28
C ASP A 91 -11.01 8.63 -16.36
N LEU A 92 -10.58 8.13 -17.51
CA LEU A 92 -9.20 7.73 -17.78
C LEU A 92 -8.20 8.88 -17.67
N ARG A 93 -8.58 10.09 -18.08
CA ARG A 93 -7.67 11.26 -18.00
C ARG A 93 -7.51 11.69 -16.55
N ARG A 94 -8.63 11.78 -15.82
CA ARG A 94 -8.64 12.12 -14.41
C ARG A 94 -7.92 11.06 -13.56
N LYS A 95 -8.14 9.79 -13.87
CA LYS A 95 -7.46 8.64 -13.23
C LYS A 95 -5.95 8.74 -13.39
N GLU A 96 -5.46 9.13 -14.55
CA GLU A 96 -4.01 9.27 -14.78
C GLU A 96 -3.41 10.45 -14.02
N VAL A 97 -4.09 11.60 -14.01
CA VAL A 97 -3.66 12.76 -13.20
C VAL A 97 -3.64 12.39 -11.71
N LEU A 98 -4.67 11.69 -11.23
CA LEU A 98 -4.76 11.26 -9.85
C LEU A 98 -3.66 10.24 -9.51
N ARG A 99 -3.37 9.32 -10.44
CA ARG A 99 -2.28 8.35 -10.30
C ARG A 99 -0.92 9.02 -10.12
N HIS A 100 -0.61 10.02 -10.94
CA HIS A 100 0.64 10.77 -10.80
C HIS A 100 0.75 11.44 -9.43
N ARG A 101 -0.30 12.13 -8.98
CA ARG A 101 -0.32 12.78 -7.66
C ARG A 101 -0.12 11.78 -6.53
N VAL A 102 -0.83 10.65 -6.58
CA VAL A 102 -0.70 9.59 -5.57
C VAL A 102 0.72 9.00 -5.56
N SER A 103 1.33 8.81 -6.73
CA SER A 103 2.73 8.38 -6.83
C SER A 103 3.70 9.38 -6.21
N ASP A 104 3.48 10.68 -6.42
CA ASP A 104 4.33 11.73 -5.83
C ASP A 104 4.22 11.76 -4.29
N TYR A 105 3.00 11.61 -3.75
CA TYR A 105 2.78 11.51 -2.31
C TYR A 105 3.44 10.27 -1.70
N ILE A 106 3.40 9.12 -2.39
CA ILE A 106 4.08 7.90 -1.96
C ILE A 106 5.60 8.13 -1.89
N LYS A 107 6.21 8.64 -2.97
CA LYS A 107 7.66 8.91 -3.01
C LYS A 107 8.09 9.87 -1.90
N ARG A 108 7.27 10.89 -1.62
CA ARG A 108 7.55 11.82 -0.53
C ARG A 108 7.47 11.14 0.83
N ALA A 109 6.43 10.35 1.07
CA ALA A 109 6.29 9.57 2.30
C ALA A 109 7.46 8.58 2.51
N GLU A 110 7.93 7.91 1.45
CA GLU A 110 9.10 7.04 1.51
C GLU A 110 10.38 7.81 1.86
N THR A 111 10.57 8.99 1.28
CA THR A 111 11.72 9.86 1.60
C THR A 111 11.70 10.28 3.08
N LEU A 112 10.52 10.68 3.59
CA LEU A 112 10.34 11.06 4.99
C LEU A 112 10.56 9.87 5.94
N LYS A 113 10.14 8.67 5.52
CA LYS A 113 10.36 7.41 6.26
C LYS A 113 11.85 7.10 6.42
N MET A 114 12.65 7.26 5.37
CA MET A 114 14.11 7.03 5.44
C MET A 114 14.77 8.01 6.41
N ALA A 115 14.42 9.30 6.32
CA ALA A 115 14.94 10.32 7.24
C ALA A 115 14.62 10.04 8.71
N PHE A 116 13.43 9.48 9.00
CA PHE A 116 13.05 9.06 10.36
C PHE A 116 13.85 7.86 10.89
N ILE A 117 14.19 6.89 10.02
CA ILE A 117 14.96 5.70 10.41
C ILE A 117 16.41 6.09 10.71
N ASP A 118 17.00 6.97 9.89
CA ASP A 118 18.37 7.44 10.07
C ASP A 118 18.54 8.24 11.38
N GLU A 119 17.62 9.15 11.72
CA GLU A 119 17.65 9.90 13.00
C GLU A 119 17.57 8.97 14.24
N ASN A 120 16.80 7.87 14.15
CA ASN A 120 16.70 6.89 15.23
C ASN A 120 17.95 6.01 15.33
N SER A 121 18.69 5.82 14.23
CA SER A 121 19.96 5.09 14.24
C SER A 121 21.09 5.91 14.88
N GLU A 122 21.14 7.23 14.65
CA GLU A 122 22.10 8.14 15.27
C GLU A 122 21.83 8.38 16.77
N LYS A 123 20.56 8.45 17.19
CA LYS A 123 20.19 8.58 18.61
C LYS A 123 20.53 7.36 19.48
N ARG A 124 20.85 6.20 18.90
CA ARG A 124 21.26 5.00 19.64
C ARG A 124 22.73 5.02 20.09
N LEU A 125 23.52 6.03 19.72
CA LEU A 125 24.96 6.09 20.00
C LEU A 125 25.37 6.93 21.22
N ILE A 126 24.43 7.35 22.09
CA ILE A 126 24.76 8.07 23.32
C ILE A 126 24.36 7.22 24.55
N PRO A 127 25.31 6.65 25.31
CA PRO A 127 25.02 6.01 26.59
C PRO A 127 25.27 6.99 27.74
N GLU A 128 24.26 7.21 28.59
CA GLU A 128 24.36 7.51 30.04
C GLU A 128 22.94 7.81 30.58
N ASN A 129 22.55 7.65 31.84
CA ASN A 129 22.72 6.67 32.92
C ASN A 129 21.74 7.15 34.03
N LYS A 130 20.86 6.26 34.51
CA LYS A 130 19.99 6.25 35.71
C LYS A 130 19.70 7.55 36.51
N GLY A 131 18.42 7.77 36.83
CA GLY A 131 18.05 8.38 38.12
C GLY A 131 16.61 8.92 38.28
N ASN A 132 15.75 8.09 38.87
CA ASN A 132 14.66 8.43 39.81
C ASN A 132 13.24 8.82 39.35
N THR A 133 12.33 8.30 40.18
CA THR A 133 10.88 8.18 40.14
C THR A 133 10.13 9.41 40.66
N SER A 134 8.99 9.78 40.04
CA SER A 134 7.69 9.89 40.74
C SER A 134 6.57 10.47 39.83
N SER A 135 5.54 9.65 39.65
CA SER A 135 4.10 9.96 39.57
C SER A 135 3.64 11.34 39.09
N LEU A 136 3.05 11.36 37.88
CA LEU A 136 1.89 12.20 37.56
C LEU A 136 0.86 11.33 36.81
N GLN A 137 -0.31 11.15 37.44
CA GLN A 137 -1.50 10.55 36.83
C GLN A 137 -1.88 11.32 35.55
N ARG A 138 -2.17 10.61 34.46
CA ARG A 138 -2.85 11.19 33.29
C ARG A 138 -3.66 10.13 32.54
N ILE A 139 -4.97 10.14 32.84
CA ILE A 139 -6.14 9.90 31.96
C ILE A 139 -6.02 8.75 30.93
N PRO A 140 -6.82 7.67 31.06
CA PRO A 140 -6.93 6.64 30.03
C PRO A 140 -7.98 7.07 29.00
N SER A 141 -7.57 7.79 27.97
CA SER A 141 -8.44 8.03 26.81
C SER A 141 -7.59 8.33 25.59
N LEU A 142 -7.88 7.60 24.50
CA LEU A 142 -7.32 7.72 23.15
C LEU A 142 -6.13 6.79 22.81
N GLU A 143 -6.20 5.53 23.24
CA GLU A 143 -5.46 4.41 22.62
C GLU A 143 -6.40 3.58 21.74
N LYS A 144 -6.92 4.21 20.68
CA LYS A 144 -7.35 3.52 19.46
C LYS A 144 -6.78 4.27 18.27
N SER A 145 -5.50 4.65 18.36
CA SER A 145 -4.75 4.95 17.16
C SER A 145 -4.50 3.58 16.54
N SER A 146 -5.34 3.22 15.57
CA SER A 146 -5.06 2.16 14.61
C SER A 146 -3.58 2.24 14.27
N THR A 147 -2.80 1.31 14.83
CA THR A 147 -1.36 1.27 14.63
C THR A 147 -1.17 0.94 13.18
N PHE A 148 -1.02 1.98 12.36
CA PHE A 148 -0.70 1.87 10.95
C PHE A 148 0.67 1.20 10.91
N THR A 149 0.68 -0.11 10.73
CA THR A 149 1.94 -0.84 10.76
C THR A 149 2.65 -0.55 9.46
N HIS A 150 3.95 -0.31 9.55
CA HIS A 150 4.90 -0.13 8.45
C HIS A 150 4.69 -1.09 7.26
N ASN A 151 4.10 -2.27 7.53
CA ASN A 151 3.78 -3.32 6.57
C ASN A 151 2.52 -3.03 5.73
N GLU A 152 1.55 -2.27 6.25
CA GLU A 152 0.32 -1.91 5.52
C GLU A 152 0.60 -0.87 4.43
N LEU A 153 1.54 0.06 4.68
CA LEU A 153 2.07 0.97 3.65
C LEU A 153 2.83 0.21 2.58
N LEU A 154 3.67 -0.76 2.96
CA LEU A 154 4.39 -1.59 2.02
C LEU A 154 3.39 -2.36 1.13
N MET A 155 2.33 -2.92 1.73
CA MET A 155 1.28 -3.63 0.99
C MET A 155 0.49 -2.69 0.09
N ILE A 156 0.19 -1.46 0.53
CA ILE A 156 -0.43 -0.42 -0.30
C ILE A 156 0.49 0.01 -1.45
N ILE A 157 1.78 0.22 -1.20
CA ILE A 157 2.77 0.64 -2.18
C ILE A 157 2.96 -0.46 -3.24
N ILE A 158 3.13 -1.72 -2.81
CA ILE A 158 3.18 -2.90 -3.69
C ILE A 158 1.87 -3.06 -4.47
N TYR A 159 0.72 -2.91 -3.82
CA TYR A 159 -0.58 -3.03 -4.48
C TYR A 159 -0.86 -1.86 -5.42
N LEU A 160 -0.26 -0.68 -5.26
CA LEU A 160 -0.44 0.43 -6.20
C LEU A 160 0.58 0.43 -7.34
N SER A 161 1.81 -0.02 -7.09
CA SER A 161 2.82 -0.25 -8.14
C SER A 161 2.42 -1.43 -9.04
N VAL A 162 1.80 -2.47 -8.48
CA VAL A 162 1.32 -3.65 -9.22
C VAL A 162 -0.17 -3.57 -9.62
N GLY A 163 -1.01 -2.84 -8.88
CA GLY A 163 -2.49 -2.84 -9.05
C GLY A 163 -3.03 -2.05 -10.23
N ILE A 164 -2.17 -1.45 -11.06
CA ILE A 164 -2.57 -1.02 -12.41
C ILE A 164 -2.71 -2.24 -13.35
N LEU A 165 -2.13 -3.37 -12.97
CA LEU A 165 -2.19 -4.65 -13.69
C LEU A 165 -3.04 -5.73 -13.00
N GLY A 166 -3.46 -5.48 -11.75
CA GLY A 166 -3.96 -6.45 -10.78
C GLY A 166 -5.40 -6.94 -10.98
N LYS A 167 -5.70 -7.51 -12.14
CA LYS A 167 -6.43 -8.78 -12.14
C LYS A 167 -5.53 -9.79 -12.83
N SER A 168 -4.55 -10.36 -12.11
CA SER A 168 -4.03 -11.72 -12.37
C SER A 168 -2.77 -12.07 -11.57
N THR A 169 -2.88 -13.18 -10.83
CA THR A 169 -1.89 -14.24 -10.55
C THR A 169 -0.56 -13.87 -9.90
N THR A 170 -0.27 -14.50 -8.76
CA THR A 170 1.03 -14.57 -8.07
C THR A 170 2.22 -14.70 -9.01
N SER A 171 2.08 -15.48 -10.09
CA SER A 171 3.10 -15.65 -11.14
C SER A 171 3.55 -14.35 -11.83
N MET A 172 2.75 -13.28 -11.82
CA MET A 172 3.11 -11.98 -12.39
C MET A 172 3.93 -11.15 -11.38
N VAL A 173 3.65 -11.29 -10.09
CA VAL A 173 4.42 -10.65 -9.01
C VAL A 173 5.82 -11.24 -8.97
N ASP A 174 5.92 -12.57 -8.95
CA ASP A 174 7.20 -13.30 -8.95
C ASP A 174 8.07 -12.89 -10.15
N ALA A 175 7.46 -12.68 -11.33
CA ALA A 175 8.17 -12.26 -12.53
C ALA A 175 8.70 -10.82 -12.45
N LEU A 176 7.95 -9.92 -11.79
CA LEU A 176 8.37 -8.53 -11.61
C LEU A 176 9.49 -8.41 -10.57
N GLU A 177 9.45 -9.19 -9.49
CA GLU A 177 10.55 -9.26 -8.51
C GLU A 177 11.85 -9.76 -9.16
N ILE A 178 11.76 -10.75 -10.06
CA ILE A 178 12.92 -11.20 -10.86
C ILE A 178 13.44 -10.09 -11.78
N GLY A 179 12.55 -9.25 -12.32
CA GLY A 179 12.92 -8.09 -13.15
C GLY A 179 13.62 -6.98 -12.37
N GLU A 180 13.14 -6.67 -11.17
CA GLU A 180 13.77 -5.67 -10.28
C GLU A 180 15.17 -6.12 -9.84
N ALA A 181 15.33 -7.40 -9.50
CA ALA A 181 16.65 -7.98 -9.21
C ALA A 181 17.59 -7.89 -10.43
N ALA A 182 17.08 -8.01 -11.66
CA ALA A 182 17.86 -7.85 -12.88
C ALA A 182 18.38 -6.41 -13.06
N GLU A 183 17.59 -5.39 -12.71
CA GLU A 183 18.02 -3.99 -12.73
C GLU A 183 19.11 -3.70 -11.69
N GLN A 184 19.01 -4.30 -10.49
CA GLN A 184 20.06 -4.21 -9.47
C GLN A 184 21.39 -4.78 -9.99
N TYR A 185 21.38 -5.97 -10.59
CA TYR A 185 22.58 -6.57 -11.20
C TYR A 185 23.12 -5.75 -12.38
N LEU A 186 22.24 -5.07 -13.14
CA LEU A 186 22.65 -4.17 -14.21
C LEU A 186 23.37 -2.92 -13.65
N ALA A 187 22.85 -2.34 -12.57
CA ALA A 187 23.47 -1.22 -11.87
C ALA A 187 24.83 -1.58 -11.25
N GLU A 188 25.00 -2.82 -10.81
CA GLU A 188 26.26 -3.37 -10.31
C GLU A 188 27.26 -3.73 -11.43
N GLY A 189 26.87 -3.63 -12.70
CA GLY A 189 27.70 -3.97 -13.86
C GLY A 189 27.85 -5.47 -14.11
N ASN A 190 27.07 -6.31 -13.44
CA ASN A 190 27.03 -7.75 -13.64
C ASN A 190 26.06 -8.12 -14.78
N TYR A 191 26.47 -7.80 -16.01
CA TYR A 191 25.64 -7.94 -17.20
C TYR A 191 25.22 -9.38 -17.50
N ALA A 192 26.02 -10.38 -17.13
CA ALA A 192 25.71 -11.79 -17.37
C ALA A 192 24.53 -12.27 -16.52
N LEU A 193 24.56 -11.97 -15.21
CA LEU A 193 23.45 -12.31 -14.31
C LEU A 193 22.22 -11.44 -14.59
N ALA A 194 22.41 -10.15 -14.90
CA ALA A 194 21.30 -9.27 -15.29
C ALA A 194 20.55 -9.84 -16.51
N LEU A 195 21.29 -10.26 -17.55
CA LEU A 195 20.70 -10.85 -18.75
C LEU A 195 19.92 -12.14 -18.44
N GLU A 196 20.47 -13.03 -17.61
CA GLU A 196 19.79 -14.27 -17.19
C GLU A 196 18.48 -13.97 -16.45
N LYS A 197 18.51 -12.99 -15.53
CA LYS A 197 17.32 -12.58 -14.78
C LYS A 197 16.29 -11.89 -15.68
N PHE A 198 16.71 -11.07 -16.63
CA PHE A 198 15.80 -10.51 -17.63
C PHE A 198 15.17 -11.58 -18.52
N GLN A 199 15.94 -12.57 -18.97
CA GLN A 199 15.40 -13.70 -19.75
C GLN A 199 14.40 -14.53 -18.94
N SER A 200 14.68 -14.76 -17.65
CA SER A 200 13.77 -15.45 -16.73
C SER A 200 12.47 -14.66 -16.53
N CYS A 201 12.57 -13.35 -16.26
CA CYS A 201 11.42 -12.44 -16.16
C CYS A 201 10.55 -12.49 -17.43
N LEU A 202 11.16 -12.36 -18.60
CA LEU A 202 10.46 -12.39 -19.89
C LEU A 202 9.84 -13.76 -20.19
N SER A 203 10.47 -14.86 -19.77
CA SER A 203 9.94 -16.21 -19.95
C SER A 203 8.62 -16.43 -19.21
N VAL A 204 8.39 -15.71 -18.11
CA VAL A 204 7.14 -15.77 -17.34
C VAL A 204 6.14 -14.74 -17.86
N LEU A 205 6.59 -13.52 -18.16
CA LEU A 205 5.70 -12.45 -18.64
C LEU A 205 5.14 -12.71 -20.04
N VAL A 206 5.94 -13.17 -21.01
CA VAL A 206 5.49 -13.35 -22.41
C VAL A 206 4.33 -14.36 -22.56
N PRO A 207 4.36 -15.54 -21.92
CA PRO A 207 3.23 -16.47 -21.95
C PRO A 207 2.00 -15.98 -21.17
N LEU A 208 2.21 -15.22 -20.08
CA LEU A 208 1.12 -14.59 -19.34
C LEU A 208 0.38 -13.57 -20.22
N LEU A 209 1.14 -12.75 -20.98
CA LEU A 209 0.61 -11.77 -21.93
C LEU A 209 -0.18 -12.41 -23.07
N GLY A 210 0.25 -13.57 -23.56
CA GLY A 210 -0.46 -14.31 -24.62
C GLY A 210 -1.81 -14.89 -24.19
N LYS A 211 -2.02 -15.08 -22.89
CA LYS A 211 -3.29 -15.59 -22.30
C LYS A 211 -4.23 -14.48 -21.85
N GLU A 212 -3.85 -13.21 -21.98
CA GLU A 212 -4.70 -12.11 -21.58
C GLU A 212 -5.82 -11.85 -22.60
N PRO A 213 -7.06 -11.64 -22.14
CA PRO A 213 -8.14 -11.22 -23.03
C PRO A 213 -7.76 -9.87 -23.69
N ILE A 214 -8.10 -9.75 -24.98
CA ILE A 214 -7.75 -8.60 -25.82
C ILE A 214 -8.23 -7.30 -25.14
N GLY A 215 -7.31 -6.40 -24.84
CA GLY A 215 -7.60 -5.13 -24.18
C GLY A 215 -6.35 -4.28 -23.94
N ARG A 216 -6.57 -3.08 -23.38
CA ARG A 216 -5.56 -2.02 -23.18
C ARG A 216 -4.32 -2.44 -22.37
N ARG A 217 -4.45 -3.50 -21.55
CA ARG A 217 -3.38 -4.07 -20.74
C ARG A 217 -2.29 -4.75 -21.58
N ARG A 218 -2.70 -5.50 -22.60
CA ARG A 218 -1.78 -6.16 -23.55
C ARG A 218 -0.94 -5.13 -24.30
N ASP A 219 -1.54 -4.01 -24.70
CA ASP A 219 -0.86 -2.97 -25.49
C ASP A 219 0.17 -2.17 -24.66
N LEU A 220 -0.13 -1.91 -23.37
CA LEU A 220 0.82 -1.26 -22.45
C LEU A 220 1.98 -2.17 -22.10
N LEU A 221 1.73 -3.47 -21.92
CA LEU A 221 2.77 -4.45 -21.60
C LEU A 221 3.64 -4.81 -22.81
N HIS A 222 3.08 -4.87 -24.01
CA HIS A 222 3.87 -4.98 -25.23
C HIS A 222 4.80 -3.79 -25.43
N LYS A 223 4.37 -2.57 -25.08
CA LYS A 223 5.25 -1.38 -25.13
C LYS A 223 6.39 -1.43 -24.11
N GLN A 224 6.17 -2.04 -22.95
CA GLN A 224 7.18 -2.17 -21.89
C GLN A 224 8.19 -3.28 -22.19
N VAL A 225 7.75 -4.39 -22.79
CA VAL A 225 8.61 -5.55 -23.16
C VAL A 225 9.46 -5.30 -24.41
N MET A 226 9.02 -4.39 -25.30
CA MET A 226 9.74 -4.02 -26.53
C MET A 226 10.67 -2.81 -26.36
N ARG A 227 10.83 -2.30 -25.14
CA ARG A 227 11.72 -1.18 -24.81
C ARG A 227 13.04 -1.70 -24.27
#